data_AF-A0A7V9NRV3-F1
#
_entry.id   AF-A0A7V9NRV3-F1
#
_cell.length_a   1.000
_cell.length_b   1.000
_cell.length_c   1.000
_cell.angle_alpha   90.00
_cell.angle_beta   90.00
_cell.angle_gamma   90.00
#
_symmetry.space_group_name_H-M   'P 1'
#
loop_
_entity.id
_entity.type
_entity.pdbx_description
1 polymer ?
#
loop_
_entity_poly.entity_id
_entity_poly.type
_entity_poly.pdbx_seq_one_letter_code
_entity_poly.pdbx_strand_id
1 'polypeptide(L)'
;MGSAAEPPLTDHQLVALFNPLYHRFEAPVLAGKMLAHYTSIRVMESILSTSEIWFSNPLFMNDMQEMRSGLQEGTRFFSTKEPLLKAAGGNQTRAAILQKLYFYYHTHFDEEQAFDTYVFCLTEHDAEDNDGLLSMWRGYGQHGNGAALVFDPSKLTLIPSSPLIFGKVSYVTNEQ
;
A
#
# COMPACT_ATOMS: atom_id res chain seq x y z
N MET A 1 -38.64 11.32 -16.90
CA MET A 1 -38.41 11.31 -15.43
C MET A 1 -36.95 10.96 -15.23
N GLY A 2 -36.11 11.95 -14.92
CA GLY A 2 -34.70 11.71 -14.64
C GLY A 2 -34.61 10.93 -13.33
N SER A 3 -34.08 9.71 -13.39
CA SER A 3 -33.66 8.98 -12.20
C SER A 3 -32.69 9.89 -11.45
N ALA A 4 -33.09 10.38 -10.28
CA ALA A 4 -32.14 10.99 -9.35
C ALA A 4 -31.06 9.93 -9.12
N ALA A 5 -29.83 10.22 -9.54
CA ALA A 5 -28.72 9.33 -9.26
C ALA A 5 -28.63 9.19 -7.74
N GLU A 6 -28.65 7.96 -7.23
CA GLU A 6 -28.38 7.73 -5.81
C GLU A 6 -27.09 8.45 -5.43
N PRO A 7 -27.07 9.13 -4.26
CA PRO A 7 -25.87 9.81 -3.81
C PRO A 7 -24.73 8.79 -3.70
N PRO A 8 -23.48 9.19 -4.03
CA PRO A 8 -22.32 8.33 -3.84
C PRO A 8 -22.24 7.88 -2.38
N LEU A 9 -21.75 6.66 -2.17
CA LEU A 9 -21.58 6.10 -0.83
C LEU A 9 -20.64 7.01 -0.03
N THR A 10 -20.96 7.23 1.24
CA THR A 10 -20.03 7.86 2.17
C THR A 10 -18.80 6.96 2.38
N ASP A 11 -17.66 7.52 2.77
CA ASP A 11 -16.44 6.76 3.08
C ASP A 11 -16.68 5.60 4.04
N HIS A 12 -17.46 5.84 5.10
CA HIS A 12 -17.82 4.80 6.06
C HIS A 12 -18.61 3.66 5.40
N GLN A 13 -19.55 3.97 4.51
CA GLN A 13 -20.32 2.95 3.78
C GLN A 13 -19.44 2.19 2.78
N LEU A 14 -18.48 2.87 2.15
CA LEU A 14 -17.52 2.23 1.25
C LEU A 14 -16.60 1.27 1.99
N VAL A 15 -15.99 1.73 3.08
CA VAL A 15 -15.14 0.89 3.92
C VAL A 15 -15.93 -0.31 4.42
N ALA A 16 -17.15 -0.12 4.92
CA ALA A 16 -17.98 -1.23 5.37
C ALA A 16 -18.31 -2.22 4.25
N LEU A 17 -18.62 -1.73 3.04
CA LEU A 17 -18.95 -2.57 1.88
C LEU A 17 -17.74 -3.38 1.41
N PHE A 18 -16.55 -2.78 1.41
CA PHE A 18 -15.33 -3.39 0.91
C PHE A 18 -14.44 -3.99 2.00
N ASN A 19 -14.83 -3.90 3.28
CA ASN A 19 -14.10 -4.48 4.41
C ASN A 19 -13.67 -5.94 4.16
N PRO A 20 -14.49 -6.80 3.52
CA PRO A 20 -14.05 -8.16 3.23
C PRO A 20 -12.80 -8.29 2.34
N LEU A 21 -12.53 -7.29 1.48
CA LEU A 21 -11.29 -7.24 0.68
C LEU A 21 -10.05 -6.97 1.55
N TYR A 22 -10.25 -6.36 2.71
CA TYR A 22 -9.20 -6.03 3.66
C TYR A 22 -8.92 -7.14 4.67
N HIS A 23 -9.67 -8.26 4.68
CA HIS A 23 -9.41 -9.41 5.55
C HIS A 23 -7.96 -9.92 5.44
N ARG A 24 -7.31 -9.77 4.28
CA ARG A 24 -5.90 -10.13 4.10
C ARG A 24 -4.93 -9.36 5.00
N PHE A 25 -5.36 -8.23 5.56
CA PHE A 25 -4.57 -7.36 6.43
C PHE A 25 -4.91 -7.53 7.93
N GLU A 26 -5.97 -8.26 8.27
CA GLU A 26 -6.41 -8.43 9.67
C GLU A 26 -5.50 -9.36 10.47
N ALA A 27 -4.75 -10.25 9.80
CA ALA A 27 -3.82 -11.18 10.42
C ALA A 27 -2.59 -11.39 9.53
N PRO A 28 -1.65 -10.42 9.46
CA PRO A 28 -0.44 -10.61 8.69
C PRO A 28 0.34 -11.80 9.25
N VAL A 29 0.50 -12.85 8.45
CA VAL A 29 1.28 -14.03 8.82
C VAL A 29 2.77 -13.66 8.77
N LEU A 30 3.30 -13.18 9.90
CA LEU A 30 4.72 -12.82 10.07
C LEU A 30 5.49 -13.84 10.91
N ALA A 31 4.89 -15.02 11.13
CA ALA A 31 5.44 -16.04 12.02
C ALA A 31 6.88 -16.42 11.61
N GLY A 32 7.84 -16.14 12.50
CA GLY A 32 9.24 -16.51 12.34
C GLY A 32 10.07 -15.60 11.43
N LYS A 33 9.56 -14.42 11.03
CA LYS A 33 10.32 -13.44 10.23
C LYS A 33 10.51 -12.15 11.00
N MET A 34 11.72 -11.58 10.92
CA MET A 34 12.00 -10.23 11.37
C MET A 34 11.72 -9.24 10.23
N LEU A 35 11.59 -7.96 10.56
CA LEU A 35 11.33 -6.91 9.59
C LEU A 35 12.39 -5.81 9.71
N ALA A 36 13.14 -5.56 8.64
CA ALA A 36 14.20 -4.55 8.62
C ALA A 36 13.73 -3.25 7.94
N HIS A 37 14.02 -2.12 8.56
CA HIS A 37 13.95 -0.79 7.95
C HIS A 37 15.36 -0.27 7.69
N TYR A 38 15.73 -0.20 6.42
CA TYR A 38 17.02 0.36 5.99
C TYR A 38 16.88 1.87 5.85
N THR A 39 17.80 2.62 6.46
CA THR A 39 17.72 4.07 6.49
C THR A 39 19.07 4.72 6.75
N SER A 40 19.11 6.05 6.76
CA SER A 40 20.29 6.84 7.14
C SER A 40 20.55 6.81 8.65
N ILE A 41 21.79 7.03 9.07
CA ILE A 41 22.15 7.18 10.49
C ILE A 41 21.33 8.28 11.15
N ARG A 42 21.15 9.42 10.47
CA ARG A 42 20.35 10.54 10.99
C ARG A 42 18.90 10.16 11.29
N VAL A 43 18.26 9.38 10.40
CA VAL A 43 16.88 8.92 10.60
C VAL A 43 16.83 7.90 11.73
N MET A 44 17.79 6.98 11.81
CA MET A 44 17.92 6.05 12.93
C MET A 44 18.03 6.79 14.27
N GLU A 45 18.91 7.79 14.37
CA GLU A 45 19.08 8.63 15.56
C GLU A 45 17.77 9.33 15.94
N SER A 46 17.04 9.85 14.95
CA SER A 46 15.72 10.46 15.18
C SER A 46 14.74 9.45 15.76
N ILE A 47 14.62 8.25 15.16
CA ILE A 47 13.70 7.21 15.62
C ILE A 47 14.04 6.79 17.06
N LEU A 48 15.32 6.58 17.37
CA LEU A 48 15.75 6.13 18.70
C LEU A 48 15.57 7.21 19.77
N SER A 49 15.81 8.47 19.43
CA SER A 49 15.70 9.59 20.38
C SER A 49 14.25 9.99 20.66
N THR A 50 13.34 9.86 19.68
CA THR A 50 11.93 10.20 19.86
C THR A 50 11.06 8.99 20.20
N SER A 51 11.54 7.76 19.93
CA SER A 51 10.73 6.54 19.95
C SER A 51 9.53 6.60 19.00
N GLU A 52 9.66 7.33 17.90
CA GLU A 52 8.61 7.51 16.89
C GLU A 52 9.12 7.15 15.50
N ILE A 53 8.24 6.61 14.66
CA ILE A 53 8.51 6.36 13.23
C ILE A 53 7.61 7.30 12.44
N TRP A 54 8.24 8.14 11.61
CA TRP A 54 7.54 9.04 10.72
C TRP A 54 7.37 8.37 9.35
N PHE A 55 6.12 8.27 8.90
CA PHE A 55 5.81 7.68 7.60
C PHE A 55 6.00 8.72 6.51
N SER A 56 6.33 8.27 5.30
CA SER A 56 6.57 9.15 4.15
C SER A 56 5.35 9.14 3.25
N ASN A 57 5.00 10.30 2.68
CA ASN A 57 4.01 10.30 1.61
C ASN A 57 4.61 9.60 0.36
N PRO A 58 3.88 8.68 -0.31
CA PRO A 58 4.37 7.96 -1.49
C PRO A 58 4.87 8.84 -2.64
N LEU A 59 4.38 10.08 -2.74
CA LEU A 59 4.81 11.07 -3.73
C LEU A 59 6.23 11.57 -3.49
N PHE A 60 6.87 11.24 -2.36
CA PHE A 60 8.27 11.58 -2.06
C PHE A 60 9.16 10.34 -1.92
N MET A 61 8.68 9.16 -2.30
CA MET A 61 9.51 7.95 -2.31
C MET A 61 10.58 8.02 -3.39
N ASN A 62 11.68 7.31 -3.14
CA ASN A 62 12.81 7.16 -4.07
C ASN A 62 12.40 6.53 -5.41
N ASP A 63 11.38 5.66 -5.43
CA ASP A 63 10.80 5.10 -6.65
C ASP A 63 9.34 5.53 -6.84
N MET A 64 9.16 6.80 -7.19
CA MET A 64 7.85 7.33 -7.58
C MET A 64 7.30 6.68 -8.86
N GLN A 65 8.17 6.12 -9.71
CA GLN A 65 7.73 5.50 -10.95
C GLN A 65 6.96 4.21 -10.68
N GLU A 66 7.40 3.38 -9.74
CA GLU A 66 6.68 2.18 -9.33
C GLU A 66 5.24 2.50 -8.90
N MET A 67 5.07 3.50 -8.03
CA MET A 67 3.75 3.95 -7.58
C MET A 67 2.88 4.45 -8.75
N ARG A 68 3.44 5.30 -9.62
CA ARG A 68 2.73 5.83 -10.79
C ARG A 68 2.32 4.73 -11.75
N SER A 69 3.22 3.79 -12.05
CA SER A 69 2.94 2.66 -12.92
C SER A 69 1.84 1.77 -12.36
N GLY A 70 1.85 1.51 -11.04
CA GLY A 70 0.77 0.76 -10.38
C GLY A 70 -0.61 1.40 -10.56
N LEU A 71 -0.70 2.73 -10.33
CA LEU A 71 -1.94 3.49 -10.52
C LEU A 71 -2.39 3.52 -11.99
N GLN A 72 -1.43 3.68 -12.92
CA GLN A 72 -1.70 3.68 -14.35
C GLN A 72 -2.24 2.34 -14.84
N GLU A 73 -1.66 1.21 -14.39
CA GLU A 73 -2.15 -0.12 -14.74
C GLU A 73 -3.57 -0.38 -14.21
N GLY A 74 -3.86 0.05 -12.97
CA GLY A 74 -5.22 0.03 -12.44
C GLY A 74 -6.18 0.80 -13.35
N THR A 75 -5.84 2.04 -13.68
CA THR A 75 -6.65 2.89 -14.55
C THR A 75 -6.81 2.32 -15.95
N ARG A 76 -5.76 1.71 -16.50
CA ARG A 76 -5.81 1.03 -17.81
C ARG A 76 -6.80 -0.13 -17.81
N PHE A 77 -6.82 -0.95 -16.75
CA PHE A 77 -7.75 -2.06 -16.63
C PHE A 77 -9.21 -1.58 -16.71
N PHE A 78 -9.58 -0.55 -15.94
CA PHE A 78 -10.93 0.00 -15.94
C PHE A 78 -11.26 0.82 -17.20
N SER A 79 -10.26 1.28 -17.94
CA SER A 79 -10.43 1.94 -19.25
C SER A 79 -10.63 0.94 -20.39
N THR A 80 -10.21 -0.32 -20.22
CA THR A 80 -10.22 -1.31 -21.30
C THR A 80 -11.48 -2.17 -21.24
N LYS A 81 -12.31 -2.10 -22.30
CA LYS A 81 -13.63 -2.74 -22.34
C LYS A 81 -13.60 -4.26 -22.15
N GLU A 82 -12.75 -4.97 -22.88
CA GLU A 82 -12.72 -6.45 -22.89
C GLU A 82 -12.33 -7.07 -21.53
N PRO A 83 -11.20 -6.69 -20.90
CA PRO A 83 -10.82 -7.20 -19.58
C PRO A 83 -11.86 -6.90 -18.50
N LEU A 84 -12.40 -5.68 -18.50
CA LEU A 84 -13.41 -5.28 -17.53
C LEU A 84 -14.72 -6.05 -17.72
N LEU A 85 -15.19 -6.23 -18.96
CA LEU A 85 -16.39 -7.00 -19.24
C LEU A 85 -16.24 -8.46 -18.81
N LYS A 86 -15.07 -9.05 -19.08
CA LYS A 86 -14.74 -10.41 -18.62
C LYS A 86 -14.77 -10.51 -17.10
N ALA A 87 -14.14 -9.57 -16.39
CA ALA A 87 -14.14 -9.52 -14.92
C ALA A 87 -15.54 -9.27 -14.34
N ALA A 88 -16.41 -8.55 -15.06
CA ALA A 88 -17.80 -8.37 -14.71
C ALA A 88 -18.69 -9.59 -15.03
N GLY A 89 -18.12 -10.71 -15.47
CA GLY A 89 -18.85 -11.93 -15.83
C GLY A 89 -19.65 -11.80 -17.12
N GLY A 90 -19.21 -10.97 -18.07
CA GLY A 90 -19.90 -10.69 -19.33
C GLY A 90 -21.09 -9.74 -19.20
N ASN A 91 -21.40 -9.24 -18.00
CA ASN A 91 -22.53 -8.35 -17.78
C ASN A 91 -22.15 -6.88 -18.05
N GLN A 92 -22.71 -6.31 -19.12
CA GLN A 92 -22.43 -4.93 -19.53
C GLN A 92 -22.87 -3.88 -18.50
N THR A 93 -24.00 -4.11 -17.82
CA THR A 93 -24.50 -3.17 -16.79
C THR A 93 -23.55 -3.15 -15.59
N ARG A 94 -23.11 -4.32 -15.15
CA ARG A 94 -22.13 -4.45 -14.06
C ARG A 94 -20.78 -3.81 -14.44
N ALA A 95 -20.29 -4.05 -15.65
CA ALA A 95 -19.05 -3.43 -16.14
C ALA A 95 -19.15 -1.89 -16.16
N ALA A 96 -20.26 -1.33 -16.63
CA ALA A 96 -20.48 0.12 -16.65
C ALA A 96 -20.53 0.72 -15.23
N ILE A 97 -21.17 0.04 -14.28
CA ILE A 97 -21.22 0.46 -12.88
C ILE A 97 -19.80 0.45 -12.28
N LEU A 98 -19.05 -0.63 -12.46
CA LEU A 98 -17.68 -0.75 -11.96
C LEU A 98 -16.76 0.34 -12.53
N GLN A 99 -16.84 0.58 -13.84
CA GLN A 99 -16.07 1.64 -14.49
C GLN A 99 -16.39 3.02 -13.89
N LYS A 100 -17.69 3.35 -13.80
CA LYS A 100 -18.15 4.64 -13.27
C LYS A 100 -17.68 4.84 -11.83
N LEU A 101 -17.86 3.83 -10.98
CA LEU A 101 -17.46 3.92 -9.57
C LEU A 101 -15.95 4.03 -9.41
N TYR A 102 -15.16 3.27 -10.18
CA TYR A 102 -13.71 3.37 -10.16
C TYR A 102 -13.24 4.80 -10.46
N PHE A 103 -13.69 5.40 -11.57
CA PHE A 103 -13.26 6.75 -11.93
C PHE A 103 -13.74 7.81 -10.95
N TYR A 104 -14.94 7.66 -10.40
CA TYR A 104 -15.42 8.57 -9.35
C TYR A 104 -14.51 8.56 -8.12
N TYR A 105 -14.19 7.39 -7.57
CA TYR A 105 -13.33 7.29 -6.38
C TYR A 105 -11.86 7.56 -6.68
N HIS A 106 -11.39 7.25 -7.89
CA HIS A 106 -10.03 7.61 -8.31
C HIS A 106 -9.84 9.12 -8.35
N THR A 107 -10.79 9.87 -8.94
CA THR A 107 -10.74 11.34 -8.95
C THR A 107 -10.80 11.92 -7.55
N HIS A 108 -11.71 11.41 -6.70
CA HIS A 108 -11.80 11.85 -5.31
C HIS A 108 -10.50 11.58 -4.52
N PHE A 109 -9.87 10.42 -4.72
CA PHE A 109 -8.57 10.12 -4.12
C PHE A 109 -7.48 11.09 -4.58
N ASP A 110 -7.39 11.35 -5.89
CA ASP A 110 -6.37 12.22 -6.48
C ASP A 110 -6.50 13.68 -6.00
N GLU A 111 -7.73 14.17 -5.87
CA GLU A 111 -8.02 15.55 -5.48
C GLU A 111 -7.98 15.79 -3.96
N GLU A 112 -8.38 14.80 -3.15
CA GLU A 112 -8.62 15.01 -1.72
C GLU A 112 -7.73 14.17 -0.79
N GLN A 113 -7.29 12.96 -1.19
CA GLN A 113 -6.68 11.99 -0.25
C GLN A 113 -5.22 11.63 -0.56
N ALA A 114 -4.72 11.93 -1.77
CA ALA A 114 -3.36 11.57 -2.18
C ALA A 114 -2.28 12.18 -1.28
N PHE A 115 -2.53 13.38 -0.71
CA PHE A 115 -1.61 14.04 0.21
C PHE A 115 -1.66 13.49 1.64
N ASP A 116 -2.79 12.87 2.02
CA ASP A 116 -3.01 12.30 3.36
C ASP A 116 -2.68 10.80 3.43
N THR A 117 -2.08 10.25 2.38
CA THR A 117 -1.60 8.86 2.36
C THR A 117 -0.13 8.81 2.75
N TYR A 118 0.19 7.98 3.75
CA TYR A 118 1.56 7.81 4.25
C TYR A 118 1.92 6.33 4.35
N VAL A 119 3.17 6.00 4.02
CA VAL A 119 3.68 4.64 3.99
C VAL A 119 4.98 4.51 4.77
N PHE A 120 5.15 3.34 5.38
CA PHE A 120 6.38 2.90 6.01
C PHE A 120 6.70 1.50 5.50
N CYS A 121 7.84 1.36 4.83
CA CYS A 121 8.22 0.12 4.17
C CYS A 121 9.24 -0.65 5.01
N LEU A 122 9.01 -1.95 5.10
CA LEU A 122 9.86 -2.91 5.77
C LEU A 122 10.18 -4.06 4.82
N THR A 123 11.37 -4.63 5.00
CA THR A 123 11.83 -5.80 4.25
C THR A 123 11.85 -7.00 5.19
N GLU A 124 11.39 -8.16 4.73
CA GLU A 124 11.61 -9.41 5.47
C GLU A 124 13.11 -9.63 5.71
N HIS A 125 13.44 -10.05 6.92
CA HIS A 125 14.81 -10.26 7.36
C HIS A 125 14.86 -11.52 8.22
N ASP A 126 15.88 -12.35 8.01
CA ASP A 126 16.08 -13.55 8.80
C ASP A 126 16.75 -13.18 10.12
N ALA A 127 16.36 -13.83 11.22
CA ALA A 127 16.86 -13.48 12.56
C ALA A 127 18.38 -13.68 12.72
N GLU A 128 18.97 -14.57 11.93
CA GLU A 128 20.41 -14.88 11.92
C GLU A 128 21.19 -14.11 10.85
N ASP A 129 20.51 -13.31 10.02
CA ASP A 129 21.14 -12.51 8.97
C ASP A 129 21.78 -11.26 9.59
N ASN A 130 23.10 -11.18 9.52
CA ASN A 130 23.86 -10.04 10.03
C ASN A 130 24.29 -9.07 8.91
N ASP A 131 24.10 -9.45 7.65
CA ASP A 131 24.59 -8.70 6.49
C ASP A 131 23.47 -7.88 5.83
N GLY A 132 22.24 -8.40 5.83
CA GLY A 132 21.10 -7.78 5.17
C GLY A 132 21.16 -7.86 3.64
N LEU A 133 20.22 -7.18 2.97
CA LEU A 133 20.09 -7.22 1.52
C LEU A 133 20.89 -6.09 0.84
N LEU A 134 21.80 -6.46 -0.07
CA LEU A 134 22.61 -5.50 -0.84
C LEU A 134 21.78 -4.46 -1.59
N SER A 135 20.64 -4.86 -2.16
CA SER A 135 19.71 -3.95 -2.85
C SER A 135 19.17 -2.88 -1.90
N MET A 136 18.87 -3.25 -0.66
CA MET A 136 18.35 -2.33 0.36
C MET A 136 19.44 -1.39 0.86
N TRP A 137 20.68 -1.88 1.05
CA TRP A 137 21.81 -1.01 1.38
C TRP A 137 22.08 0.06 0.31
N ARG A 138 21.99 -0.31 -0.96
CA ARG A 138 22.16 0.61 -2.08
C ARG A 138 21.02 1.62 -2.17
N GLY A 139 19.78 1.15 -2.08
CA GLY A 139 18.59 1.99 -2.27
C GLY A 139 18.26 2.89 -1.07
N TYR A 140 18.43 2.38 0.15
CA TYR A 140 17.86 2.99 1.36
C TYR A 140 18.88 3.16 2.49
N GLY A 141 19.89 2.28 2.57
CA GLY A 141 20.96 2.34 3.57
C GLY A 141 22.11 3.29 3.21
N GLN A 142 21.85 4.38 2.49
CA GLN A 142 22.84 5.38 2.06
C GLN A 142 24.12 4.78 1.44
N HIS A 143 23.97 3.84 0.50
CA HIS A 143 25.09 3.16 -0.15
C HIS A 143 26.02 2.45 0.85
N GLY A 144 25.44 1.89 1.92
CA GLY A 144 26.16 1.17 2.98
C GLY A 144 26.66 2.03 4.14
N ASN A 145 26.42 3.34 4.13
CA ASN A 145 26.79 4.25 5.23
C ASN A 145 25.64 4.49 6.23
N GLY A 146 24.50 3.83 6.03
CA GLY A 146 23.32 3.92 6.87
C GLY A 146 23.26 2.86 7.96
N ALA A 147 22.05 2.52 8.37
CA ALA A 147 21.76 1.43 9.30
C ALA A 147 20.51 0.67 8.88
N ALA A 148 20.35 -0.54 9.45
CA ALA A 148 19.14 -1.32 9.38
C ALA A 148 18.57 -1.46 10.80
N LEU A 149 17.33 -1.01 11.01
CA LEU A 149 16.59 -1.25 12.25
C LEU A 149 15.75 -2.50 12.07
N VAL A 150 15.99 -3.52 12.90
CA VAL A 150 15.31 -4.82 12.81
C VAL A 150 14.24 -4.93 13.90
N PHE A 151 12.99 -5.11 13.47
CA PHE A 151 11.82 -5.21 14.32
C PHE A 151 11.37 -6.67 14.43
N ASP A 152 11.01 -7.08 15.65
CA ASP A 152 10.31 -8.32 15.92
C ASP A 152 8.80 -8.09 15.79
N PRO A 153 8.14 -8.54 14.70
CA PRO A 153 6.72 -8.32 14.51
C PRO A 153 5.86 -9.03 15.55
N SER A 154 6.37 -10.03 16.29
CA SER A 154 5.63 -10.67 17.37
C SER A 154 5.31 -9.71 18.53
N LYS A 155 6.00 -8.56 18.58
CA LYS A 155 5.77 -7.49 19.56
C LYS A 155 4.73 -6.46 19.10
N LEU A 156 4.25 -6.54 17.86
CA LEU A 156 3.25 -5.61 17.35
C LEU A 156 1.90 -5.85 18.01
N THR A 157 1.28 -4.76 18.49
CA THR A 157 -0.08 -4.77 19.01
C THR A 157 -1.00 -4.11 17.99
N LEU A 158 -1.97 -4.85 17.48
CA LEU A 158 -3.03 -4.31 16.62
C LEU A 158 -3.99 -3.47 17.46
N ILE A 159 -4.17 -2.21 17.07
CA ILE A 159 -5.14 -1.30 17.67
C ILE A 159 -6.32 -1.23 16.70
N PRO A 160 -7.51 -1.79 17.03
CA PRO A 160 -8.62 -1.89 16.09
C PRO A 160 -9.14 -0.54 15.56
N SER A 161 -8.98 0.52 16.34
CA SER A 161 -9.38 1.89 15.94
C SER A 161 -8.30 2.64 15.18
N SER A 162 -7.12 2.04 14.97
CA SER A 162 -6.02 2.68 14.27
C SER A 162 -6.31 2.74 12.76
N PRO A 163 -6.00 3.85 12.08
CA PRO A 163 -6.09 3.92 10.62
C PRO A 163 -4.95 3.15 9.92
N LEU A 164 -4.00 2.60 10.67
CA LEU A 164 -2.85 1.90 10.10
C LEU A 164 -3.24 0.53 9.56
N ILE A 165 -2.88 0.29 8.30
CA ILE A 165 -2.99 -1.00 7.64
C ILE A 165 -1.60 -1.58 7.50
N PHE A 166 -1.42 -2.82 7.97
CA PHE A 166 -0.17 -3.56 7.83
C PHE A 166 -0.38 -4.74 6.88
N GLY A 167 0.49 -4.87 5.87
CA GLY A 167 0.33 -5.91 4.85
C GLY A 167 1.60 -6.19 4.08
N LYS A 168 1.71 -7.43 3.59
CA LYS A 168 2.79 -7.84 2.70
C LYS A 168 2.55 -7.29 1.29
N VAL A 169 3.57 -6.63 0.75
CA VAL A 169 3.61 -6.22 -0.66
C VAL A 169 4.08 -7.40 -1.49
N SER A 170 3.38 -7.69 -2.59
CA SER A 170 3.76 -8.73 -3.55
C SER A 170 4.30 -8.07 -4.82
N TYR A 171 5.56 -8.35 -5.14
CA TYR A 171 6.12 -8.00 -6.43
C TYR A 171 5.68 -9.04 -7.46
N VAL A 172 4.90 -8.63 -8.45
CA VAL A 172 4.51 -9.48 -9.57
C VAL A 172 5.27 -8.99 -10.79
N THR A 173 6.17 -9.82 -11.32
CA THR A 173 6.81 -9.57 -12.61
C THR A 173 5.93 -10.14 -13.73
N ASN A 174 5.86 -9.43 -14.86
CA ASN A 174 5.13 -9.89 -16.05
C ASN A 174 5.88 -11.02 -16.81
N GLU A 175 6.85 -11.68 -16.18
CA GLU A 175 7.54 -12.83 -16.78
C GLU A 175 6.71 -14.09 -16.55
N GLN A 176 5.76 -14.32 -17.46
CA GLN A 176 5.17 -15.62 -17.78
C GLN A 176 5.15 -15.82 -19.29
#